data_AF-A0A8T6N7N8-F1
#
_entry.id   AF-A0A8T6N7N8-F1
#
_cell.length_a   1.000
_cell.length_b   1.000
_cell.length_c   1.000
_cell.angle_alpha   90.00
_cell.angle_beta   90.00
_cell.angle_gamma   90.00
#
_symmetry.space_group_name_H-M   'P 1'
#
loop_
_entity.id
_entity.type
_entity.pdbx_description
1 polymer ?
#
loop_
_entity_poly.entity_id
_entity_poly.type
_entity_poly.pdbx_seq_one_letter_code
_entity_poly.pdbx_strand_id
1 'polypeptide(L)'
;MGDRANFGFRQEDGDIIYLYGHWAGHQMMARLADAIIAANPRWNDESYATRIAISTMIGEEWSQEYSWGISTHVGDNEHSIPIVDWSKQTVTLYPHDWTIGVDFYNPKFTMTFQQFLDKFAKVLV
;
A
#
# COMPACT_ATOMS: atom_id res chain seq x y z
N MET A 1 9.95 11.74 15.73
CA MET A 1 9.02 12.32 14.74
C MET A 1 9.23 11.58 13.43
N GLY A 2 8.16 11.09 12.81
CA GLY A 2 8.19 10.33 11.56
C GLY A 2 7.09 10.80 10.61
N ASP A 3 6.89 10.08 9.50
CA ASP A 3 5.88 10.33 8.49
C ASP A 3 5.18 9.00 8.20
N ARG A 4 4.32 8.59 9.16
CA ARG A 4 3.89 7.19 9.31
C ARG A 4 2.75 6.86 8.37
N ALA A 5 2.98 5.87 7.52
CA ALA A 5 2.01 5.45 6.51
C ALA A 5 1.84 3.93 6.50
N ASN A 6 0.64 3.48 6.14
CA ASN A 6 0.33 2.06 6.00
C ASN A 6 -0.18 1.77 4.58
N PHE A 7 0.21 0.62 4.02
CA PHE A 7 -0.24 0.13 2.72
C PHE A 7 -0.90 -1.22 2.91
N GLY A 8 -2.17 -1.35 2.53
CA GLY A 8 -2.92 -2.60 2.67
C GLY A 8 -2.87 -3.48 1.43
N PHE A 9 -2.84 -4.79 1.63
CA PHE A 9 -2.93 -5.82 0.61
C PHE A 9 -4.04 -6.79 1.01
N ARG A 10 -5.23 -6.62 0.43
CA ARG A 10 -6.41 -7.44 0.74
C ARG A 10 -6.26 -8.80 0.09
N GLN A 11 -6.40 -9.83 0.92
CA GLN A 11 -6.38 -11.24 0.56
C GLN A 11 -7.74 -11.75 0.09
N GLU A 12 -7.75 -12.86 -0.64
CA GLU A 12 -8.99 -13.51 -1.12
C GLU A 12 -9.97 -13.89 0.02
N ASP A 13 -9.45 -14.22 1.21
CA ASP A 13 -10.25 -14.52 2.40
C ASP A 13 -10.83 -13.26 3.09
N GLY A 14 -10.48 -12.07 2.60
CA GLY A 14 -10.93 -10.78 3.12
C GLY A 14 -9.98 -10.15 4.15
N ASP A 15 -8.99 -10.88 4.65
CA ASP A 15 -7.99 -10.34 5.55
C ASP A 15 -7.08 -9.34 4.82
N ILE A 16 -6.42 -8.45 5.56
CA ILE A 16 -5.56 -7.43 4.98
C ILE A 16 -4.20 -7.47 5.67
N ILE A 17 -3.16 -7.64 4.85
CA ILE A 17 -1.78 -7.48 5.27
C ILE A 17 -1.42 -6.00 5.12
N TYR A 18 -0.95 -5.38 6.19
CA TYR A 18 -0.49 -4.00 6.20
C TYR A 18 1.03 -3.95 6.24
N LEU A 19 1.62 -3.21 5.31
CA LEU A 19 3.00 -2.75 5.42
C LEU A 19 2.99 -1.36 6.06
N TYR A 20 3.57 -1.25 7.25
CA TYR A 20 3.85 0.00 7.92
C TYR A 20 5.22 0.54 7.48
N GLY A 21 5.33 1.85 7.27
CA GLY A 21 6.60 2.54 7.09
C GLY A 21 6.70 3.80 7.96
N HIS A 22 7.80 3.94 8.69
CA HIS A 22 8.04 5.04 9.64
C HIS A 22 8.25 6.40 8.94
N TRP A 23 8.77 6.39 7.71
CA TRP A 23 9.02 7.58 6.87
C TRP A 23 8.48 7.39 5.44
N ALA A 24 7.27 6.86 5.32
CA ALA A 24 6.70 6.40 4.05
C ALA A 24 5.53 7.24 3.51
N GLY A 25 5.14 8.32 4.19
CA GLY A 25 4.08 9.23 3.72
C GLY A 25 4.48 10.05 2.49
N HIS A 26 5.74 10.47 2.39
CA HIS A 26 6.24 11.21 1.24
C HIS A 26 6.19 10.37 -0.04
N GLN A 27 5.45 10.85 -1.04
CA GLN A 27 5.22 10.18 -2.33
C GLN A 27 4.63 8.77 -2.20
N MET A 28 3.87 8.52 -1.13
CA MET A 28 3.24 7.23 -0.81
C MET A 28 2.55 6.57 -2.02
N MET A 29 1.70 7.30 -2.74
CA MET A 29 0.97 6.74 -3.90
C MET A 29 1.90 6.37 -5.06
N ALA A 30 2.95 7.17 -5.30
CA ALA A 30 3.91 6.89 -6.36
C ALA A 30 4.79 5.68 -6.01
N ARG A 31 5.23 5.56 -4.75
CA ARG A 31 5.94 4.38 -4.25
C ARG A 31 5.09 3.11 -4.39
N LEU A 32 3.80 3.19 -4.06
CA LEU A 32 2.87 2.08 -4.25
C LEU A 32 2.67 1.75 -5.74
N ALA A 33 2.60 2.75 -6.61
CA ALA A 33 2.50 2.54 -8.05
C ALA A 33 3.72 1.77 -8.58
N ASP A 34 4.94 2.18 -8.20
CA ASP A 34 6.19 1.48 -8.58
C ASP A 34 6.20 0.02 -8.08
N ALA A 35 5.70 -0.22 -6.86
CA ALA A 35 5.57 -1.55 -6.29
C ALA A 35 4.55 -2.44 -7.03
N ILE A 36 3.41 -1.88 -7.43
CA ILE A 36 2.40 -2.56 -8.25
C ILE A 36 2.97 -2.90 -9.64
N ILE A 37 3.74 -1.99 -10.25
CA ILE A 37 4.43 -2.24 -11.53
C ILE A 37 5.42 -3.40 -11.38
N ALA A 38 6.25 -3.40 -10.33
CA ALA A 38 7.20 -4.47 -10.07
C ALA A 38 6.51 -5.84 -9.89
N ALA A 39 5.32 -5.85 -9.28
CA ALA A 39 4.52 -7.04 -9.06
C ALA A 39 3.75 -7.54 -10.30
N ASN A 40 3.73 -6.78 -11.42
CA ASN A 40 2.93 -7.08 -12.62
C ASN A 40 3.02 -8.54 -13.13
N PRO A 41 4.21 -9.18 -13.19
CA PRO A 41 4.32 -10.57 -13.65
C PRO A 41 3.54 -11.59 -12.80
N ARG A 42 3.07 -11.19 -11.61
CA ARG A 42 2.40 -12.04 -10.62
C ARG A 42 1.08 -11.48 -10.12
N TRP A 43 0.45 -10.51 -10.78
CA TRP A 43 -0.85 -9.97 -10.32
C TRP A 43 -1.96 -11.02 -10.14
N ASN A 44 -1.88 -12.16 -10.82
CA ASN A 44 -2.83 -13.28 -10.68
C ASN A 44 -2.40 -14.31 -9.63
N ASP A 45 -1.34 -14.04 -8.88
CA ASP A 45 -0.76 -14.88 -7.84
C ASP A 45 -0.49 -14.00 -6.61
N GLU A 46 -1.55 -13.78 -5.84
CA GLU A 46 -1.61 -12.81 -4.76
C GLU A 46 -0.43 -12.91 -3.79
N SER A 47 -0.10 -14.12 -3.34
CA SER A 47 0.98 -14.32 -2.37
C SER A 47 2.32 -13.81 -2.90
N TYR A 48 2.60 -14.04 -4.19
CA TYR A 48 3.80 -13.54 -4.84
C TYR A 48 3.71 -12.05 -5.16
N ALA A 49 2.55 -11.54 -5.59
CA ALA A 49 2.35 -10.11 -5.86
C ALA A 49 2.56 -9.25 -4.62
N THR A 50 1.91 -9.62 -3.50
CA THR A 50 2.07 -8.97 -2.20
C THR A 50 3.53 -9.00 -1.76
N ARG A 51 4.20 -10.16 -1.84
CA ARG A 51 5.63 -10.26 -1.49
C ARG A 51 6.49 -9.34 -2.35
N ILE A 52 6.28 -9.30 -3.67
CA ILE A 52 7.05 -8.44 -4.58
C ILE A 52 6.82 -6.97 -4.23
N ALA A 53 5.57 -6.54 -4.11
CA ALA A 53 5.23 -5.15 -3.79
C ALA A 53 5.85 -4.70 -2.46
N ILE A 54 5.74 -5.53 -1.41
CA ILE A 54 6.38 -5.26 -0.11
C ILE A 54 7.91 -5.19 -0.25
N SER A 55 8.52 -6.16 -0.92
CA SER A 55 9.98 -6.18 -1.12
C SER A 55 10.47 -4.94 -1.88
N THR A 56 9.73 -4.50 -2.89
CA THR A 56 10.05 -3.30 -3.67
C THR A 56 9.95 -2.03 -2.84
N MET A 57 8.95 -1.89 -1.97
CA MET A 57 8.82 -0.70 -1.13
C MET A 57 9.87 -0.65 -0.02
N ILE A 58 10.20 -1.79 0.58
CA ILE A 58 11.24 -1.89 1.61
C ILE A 58 12.64 -1.67 1.01
N GLY A 59 12.92 -2.27 -0.14
CA GLY A 59 14.23 -2.19 -0.80
C GLY A 59 15.37 -2.62 0.13
N GLU A 60 16.42 -1.80 0.18
CA GLU A 60 17.62 -2.06 0.98
C GLU A 60 17.41 -1.87 2.51
N GLU A 61 16.25 -1.36 2.93
CA GLU A 61 15.97 -1.05 4.33
C GLU A 61 15.41 -2.24 5.13
N TRP A 62 15.36 -3.44 4.55
CA TRP A 62 14.75 -4.62 5.16
C TRP A 62 15.37 -5.04 6.49
N SER A 63 16.62 -4.66 6.73
CA SER A 63 17.38 -4.98 7.95
C SER A 63 17.38 -3.86 9.00
N GLN A 64 16.71 -2.74 8.73
CA GLN A 64 16.67 -1.59 9.63
C GLN A 64 15.73 -1.83 10.81
N GLU A 65 16.16 -1.45 12.03
CA GLU A 65 15.41 -1.64 13.27
C GLU A 65 14.11 -0.83 13.33
N TYR A 66 14.09 0.37 12.71
CA TYR A 66 13.00 1.35 12.89
C TYR A 66 12.37 1.88 11.58
N SER A 67 12.47 1.15 10.46
CA SER A 67 11.92 1.65 9.17
C SER A 67 10.57 1.04 8.82
N TRP A 68 10.46 -0.29 8.79
CA TRP A 68 9.29 -1.00 8.25
C TRP A 68 8.73 -2.01 9.24
N GLY A 69 7.43 -2.29 9.15
CA GLY A 69 6.75 -3.31 9.94
C GLY A 69 5.63 -3.97 9.14
N ILE A 70 5.25 -5.19 9.51
CA ILE A 70 4.16 -5.93 8.86
C ILE A 70 3.17 -6.40 9.92
N SER A 71 1.88 -6.19 9.67
CA SER A 71 0.81 -6.53 10.60
C SER A 71 -0.49 -6.90 9.88
N THR A 72 -1.44 -7.48 10.61
CA THR A 72 -2.82 -7.75 10.16
C THR A 72 -3.81 -6.68 10.62
N HIS A 73 -3.32 -5.59 11.19
CA HIS A 73 -4.11 -4.45 11.66
C HIS A 73 -3.34 -3.16 11.43
N VAL A 74 -4.04 -2.04 11.31
CA VAL A 74 -3.43 -0.71 11.17
C VAL A 74 -2.82 -0.28 12.51
N GLY A 75 -1.52 0.02 12.51
CA GLY A 75 -0.80 0.56 13.67
C GLY A 75 -0.78 2.10 13.67
N ASP A 76 0.36 2.68 14.05
CA ASP A 76 0.58 4.13 13.95
C ASP A 76 0.44 4.60 12.48
N ASN A 77 -0.27 5.71 12.28
CA ASN A 77 -0.68 6.14 10.95
C ASN A 77 -1.07 7.63 10.92
N GLU A 78 -0.64 8.33 9.88
CA GLU A 78 -0.90 9.77 9.71
C GLU A 78 -1.59 10.09 8.36
N HIS A 79 -1.82 9.07 7.52
CA HIS A 79 -2.28 9.23 6.14
C HIS A 79 -3.52 8.39 5.80
N SER A 80 -4.21 8.74 4.72
CA SER A 80 -5.20 7.83 4.13
C SER A 80 -4.52 6.57 3.61
N ILE A 81 -5.18 5.42 3.77
CA ILE A 81 -4.57 4.11 3.56
C ILE A 81 -5.03 3.54 2.22
N PRO A 82 -4.13 3.38 1.24
CA PRO A 82 -4.42 2.66 0.01
C PRO A 82 -4.44 1.16 0.30
N ILE A 83 -5.43 0.48 -0.25
CA ILE A 83 -5.56 -0.98 -0.17
C ILE A 83 -5.59 -1.51 -1.59
N VAL A 84 -4.61 -2.36 -1.88
CA VAL A 84 -4.49 -3.14 -3.12
C VAL A 84 -5.33 -4.40 -2.97
N ASP A 85 -6.14 -4.69 -3.99
CA ASP A 85 -6.88 -5.95 -4.14
C ASP A 85 -6.43 -6.57 -5.47
N TRP A 86 -5.60 -7.61 -5.41
CA TRP A 86 -5.02 -8.25 -6.58
C TRP A 86 -6.08 -8.99 -7.40
N SER A 87 -7.03 -9.65 -6.73
CA SER A 87 -8.13 -10.37 -7.38
C SER A 87 -8.99 -9.47 -8.25
N LYS A 88 -9.24 -8.23 -7.79
CA LYS A 88 -10.00 -7.22 -8.53
C LYS A 88 -9.12 -6.29 -9.37
N GLN A 89 -7.81 -6.34 -9.19
CA GLN A 89 -6.83 -5.42 -9.77
C GLN A 89 -7.21 -3.95 -9.53
N THR A 90 -7.50 -3.62 -8.27
CA THR A 90 -7.89 -2.26 -7.87
C THR A 90 -7.07 -1.74 -6.71
N VAL A 91 -6.98 -0.42 -6.61
CA VAL A 91 -6.51 0.30 -5.42
C VAL A 91 -7.66 1.14 -4.89
N THR A 92 -8.00 0.95 -3.62
CA THR A 92 -9.01 1.77 -2.92
C THR A 92 -8.34 2.59 -1.82
N LEU A 93 -8.57 3.91 -1.79
CA LEU A 93 -8.02 4.79 -0.78
C LEU A 93 -9.05 5.08 0.31
N TYR A 94 -8.75 4.67 1.54
CA TYR A 94 -9.64 4.90 2.69
C TYR A 94 -9.17 6.09 3.53
N PRO A 95 -10.07 7.00 3.94
CA PRO A 95 -9.73 8.07 4.86
C PRO A 95 -9.29 7.52 6.22
N HIS A 96 -8.38 8.24 6.88
CA HIS A 96 -8.01 8.04 8.27
C HIS A 96 -8.16 9.37 9.01
N ASP A 97 -8.68 9.30 10.23
CA ASP A 97 -8.77 10.42 11.17
C ASP A 97 -8.34 9.95 12.56
N TRP A 98 -7.69 10.83 13.31
CA TRP A 98 -7.12 10.51 14.62
C TRP A 98 -8.15 10.12 15.68
N THR A 99 -9.40 10.53 15.50
CA THR A 99 -10.48 10.34 16.47
C THR A 99 -11.28 9.08 16.18
N ILE A 100 -11.51 8.79 14.90
CA ILE A 100 -12.37 7.69 14.45
C ILE A 100 -11.61 6.51 13.84
N GLY A 101 -10.32 6.68 13.53
CA GLY A 101 -9.51 5.68 12.83
C GLY A 101 -9.79 5.66 11.33
N VAL A 102 -9.71 4.47 10.73
CA VAL A 102 -9.89 4.27 9.29
C VAL A 102 -11.37 4.09 8.96
N ASP A 103 -11.89 4.88 8.03
CA ASP A 103 -13.25 4.72 7.50
C ASP A 103 -13.23 3.77 6.29
N PHE A 104 -13.54 2.49 6.53
CA PHE A 104 -13.62 1.47 5.47
C PHE A 104 -14.93 1.52 4.66
N TYR A 105 -15.88 2.38 5.02
CA TYR A 105 -17.19 2.45 4.38
C TYR A 105 -17.28 3.57 3.35
N ASN A 106 -16.51 4.66 3.54
CA ASN A 106 -16.52 5.82 2.64
C ASN A 106 -15.15 6.03 1.99
N PRO A 107 -14.76 5.20 1.00
CA PRO A 107 -13.48 5.37 0.31
C PRO A 107 -13.43 6.70 -0.44
N LYS A 108 -12.26 7.34 -0.43
CA LYS A 108 -11.99 8.56 -1.21
C LYS A 108 -12.04 8.28 -2.71
N PHE A 109 -11.56 7.11 -3.13
CA PHE A 109 -11.69 6.60 -4.48
C PHE A 109 -11.44 5.09 -4.52
N THR A 110 -11.90 4.46 -5.59
CA THR A 110 -11.43 3.15 -6.08
C THR A 110 -11.00 3.32 -7.53
N MET A 111 -9.79 2.87 -7.86
CA MET A 111 -9.23 2.91 -9.21
C MET A 111 -8.82 1.50 -9.64
N THR A 112 -8.97 1.20 -10.91
CA THR A 112 -8.27 0.03 -11.50
C THR A 112 -6.76 0.25 -11.44
N PHE A 113 -5.96 -0.81 -11.54
CA PHE A 113 -4.50 -0.66 -11.65
C PHE A 113 -4.10 0.28 -12.77
N GLN A 114 -4.68 0.15 -13.97
CA GLN A 114 -4.37 1.06 -15.07
C GLN A 114 -4.61 2.54 -14.69
N GLN A 115 -5.79 2.86 -14.15
CA GLN A 115 -6.12 4.23 -13.73
C GLN A 115 -5.18 4.75 -12.64
N PHE A 116 -4.84 3.89 -11.67
CA PHE A 116 -3.95 4.24 -10.57
C PHE A 116 -2.52 4.48 -11.08
N LEU A 117 -2.00 3.60 -11.94
CA LEU A 117 -0.67 3.70 -12.50
C LEU A 117 -0.54 4.91 -13.43
N ASP A 118 -1.51 5.16 -14.31
CA ASP A 118 -1.51 6.36 -15.19
C ASP A 118 -1.45 7.66 -14.40
N LYS A 119 -2.04 7.68 -13.20
CA LYS A 119 -2.10 8.86 -12.35
C LYS A 119 -0.88 9.04 -11.45
N PHE A 120 -0.32 7.95 -10.93
CA PHE A 120 0.64 8.02 -9.82
C PHE A 120 2.02 7.44 -10.13
N ALA A 121 2.19 6.63 -11.18
CA ALA A 121 3.50 6.17 -11.58
C ALA A 121 4.37 7.37 -11.95
N LYS A 122 5.61 7.42 -11.46
CA LYS A 122 6.55 8.45 -11.90
C LYS A 122 6.87 8.17 -13.36
N VAL A 123 6.55 9.11 -14.24
CA VAL A 123 7.11 9.10 -15.59
C VAL A 123 8.62 9.18 -15.41
N LEU A 124 9.35 8.14 -15.84
CA LEU A 124 10.79 8.22 -16.03
C LEU A 124 11.00 9.25 -17.16
N VAL A 125 11.27 10.51 -16.80
CA VAL A 125 11.73 11.55 -17.72
C VAL A 125 13.24 11.51 -17.77
#